data_AF-A0A2T6DS10-F1
#
_entry.id   AF-A0A2T6DS10-F1
#
_cell.length_a   1.000
_cell.length_b   1.000
_cell.length_c   1.000
_cell.angle_alpha   90.00
_cell.angle_beta   90.00
_cell.angle_gamma   90.00
#
_symmetry.space_group_name_H-M   'P 1'
#
loop_
_entity.id
_entity.type
_entity.pdbx_description
1 polymer ?
#
loop_
_entity_poly.entity_id
_entity_poly.type
_entity_poly.pdbx_seq_one_letter_code
_entity_poly.pdbx_strand_id
1 'polypeptide(L)'
;MAWRIDTHLIRGEIDNRIRGRIVGRLWFLGREAPVELDLQGNASRDLAGRRLQFVNPSPQPGLAALFSGRQIGVVGDFTASRKVRVPEISLEQMGTYYGLNKPFPWHWGNSVYFEWFSGANGRVVIETASYQLRIASDAAWEMTAEEEAEQRQKNAEATEQFFQKLGLLSSECTAFKPPLETRDTDDSELERSEEDDDRFGDDDDNGERESWRGDAPLSEEEADELIADSDRLTDRLLARLDEAGEGADLESILEEELERRREDADMPPLTPEEQARRAEWMEEVNRAAEEIAKDPGFQADLERRHPLSERLRDFALRLMAAADQGHWLPADDTSEHPVSDLIRSVTKAGGKLAGALDGRDWPPPVDECGVCIAWLKRALGYLEDATIAADFCRENRLADADAMAQTGQDIADLNREIGTLIDSLRDRLSRGFD
;
A
#
# COMPACT_ATOMS: atom_id res chain seq x y z
N MET A 1 5.58 -3.26 -0.03
CA MET A 1 6.39 -2.01 -0.03
C MET A 1 7.80 -2.33 -0.53
N ALA A 2 8.48 -1.41 -1.22
CA ALA A 2 9.80 -1.65 -1.83
C ALA A 2 10.85 -0.66 -1.30
N TRP A 3 12.06 -1.13 -1.01
CA TRP A 3 13.20 -0.28 -0.66
C TRP A 3 13.70 0.45 -1.92
N ARG A 4 13.55 1.77 -1.97
CA ARG A 4 14.14 2.60 -3.03
C ARG A 4 15.45 3.19 -2.54
N ILE A 5 16.56 2.77 -3.15
CA ILE A 5 17.91 3.06 -2.63
C ILE A 5 18.74 3.94 -3.57
N ASP A 6 18.19 4.34 -4.71
CA ASP A 6 18.88 5.03 -5.80
C ASP A 6 19.50 6.37 -5.37
N THR A 7 18.84 7.16 -4.51
CA THR A 7 19.41 8.43 -4.04
C THR A 7 20.56 8.25 -3.04
N HIS A 8 20.66 7.10 -2.38
CA HIS A 8 21.57 6.89 -1.22
C HIS A 8 22.87 6.16 -1.59
N LEU A 9 22.92 5.55 -2.77
CA LEU A 9 24.12 4.88 -3.27
C LEU A 9 25.14 5.90 -3.75
N ILE A 10 26.42 5.67 -3.43
CA ILE A 10 27.55 6.40 -4.01
C ILE A 10 27.91 5.79 -5.38
N ARG A 11 27.98 4.46 -5.43
CA ARG A 11 28.37 3.71 -6.64
C ARG A 11 27.98 2.25 -6.50
N GLY A 12 27.95 1.55 -7.62
CA GLY A 12 27.73 0.11 -7.64
C GLY A 12 28.40 -0.59 -8.80
N GLU A 13 28.54 -1.90 -8.65
CA GLU A 13 29.02 -2.82 -9.68
C GLU A 13 28.06 -4.00 -9.77
N ILE A 14 27.62 -4.33 -10.98
CA ILE A 14 26.74 -5.45 -11.29
C ILE A 14 27.41 -6.32 -12.34
N ASP A 15 27.40 -7.64 -12.18
CA ASP A 15 28.05 -8.59 -13.06
C ASP A 15 27.11 -9.77 -13.37
N ASN A 16 26.72 -9.90 -14.64
CA ASN A 16 25.92 -11.01 -15.14
C ASN A 16 26.68 -11.83 -16.21
N ARG A 17 28.02 -11.88 -16.14
CA ARG A 17 28.85 -12.70 -17.05
C ARG A 17 28.64 -14.21 -16.89
N ILE A 18 28.04 -14.64 -15.79
CA ILE A 18 27.65 -16.04 -15.54
C ILE A 18 26.14 -16.17 -15.76
N ARG A 19 25.71 -17.08 -16.65
CA ARG A 19 24.30 -17.35 -16.89
C ARG A 19 23.60 -17.80 -15.60
N GLY A 20 22.42 -17.23 -15.36
CA GLY A 20 21.56 -17.51 -14.23
C GLY A 20 22.01 -16.91 -12.90
N ARG A 21 23.04 -16.06 -12.88
CA ARG A 21 23.54 -15.43 -11.66
C ARG A 21 23.97 -13.99 -11.88
N ILE A 22 23.52 -13.11 -11.00
CA ILE A 22 24.01 -11.73 -10.89
C ILE A 22 24.76 -11.58 -9.58
N VAL A 23 26.00 -11.13 -9.65
CA VAL A 23 26.76 -10.72 -8.46
C VAL A 23 27.06 -9.23 -8.51
N GLY A 24 27.13 -8.59 -7.36
CA GLY A 24 27.32 -7.14 -7.33
C GLY A 24 27.83 -6.61 -6.01
N ARG A 25 28.24 -5.35 -6.04
CA ARG A 25 28.67 -4.61 -4.85
C ARG A 25 28.09 -3.21 -4.91
N LEU A 26 27.50 -2.76 -3.81
CA LEU A 26 26.87 -1.46 -3.67
C LEU A 26 27.55 -0.70 -2.53
N TRP A 27 27.93 0.56 -2.75
CA TRP A 27 28.54 1.40 -1.72
C TRP A 27 27.59 2.53 -1.35
N PHE A 28 27.36 2.71 -0.05
CA PHE A 28 26.44 3.71 0.51
C PHE A 28 27.19 4.81 1.24
N LEU A 29 26.58 6.00 1.29
CA LEU A 29 27.08 7.10 2.11
C LEU A 29 26.90 6.78 3.60
N GLY A 30 28.00 6.78 4.37
CA GLY A 30 27.99 6.44 5.79
C GLY A 30 28.31 4.98 6.13
N ARG A 31 28.71 4.15 5.13
CA ARG A 31 29.12 2.76 5.35
C ARG A 31 30.45 2.44 4.68
N GLU A 32 31.42 1.96 5.45
CA GLU A 32 32.76 1.63 4.93
C GLU A 32 32.75 0.36 4.05
N ALA A 33 32.07 -0.69 4.50
CA ALA A 33 32.01 -1.96 3.78
C ALA A 33 30.91 -1.94 2.70
N PRO A 34 31.17 -2.42 1.47
CA PRO A 34 30.13 -2.57 0.47
C PRO A 34 29.06 -3.56 0.90
N VAL A 35 27.87 -3.36 0.36
CA VAL A 35 26.82 -4.36 0.37
C VAL A 35 27.03 -5.29 -0.81
N GLU A 36 27.09 -6.59 -0.54
CA GLU A 36 27.31 -7.61 -1.57
C GLU A 36 25.98 -8.17 -2.08
N LEU A 37 25.86 -8.33 -3.39
CA LEU A 37 24.71 -8.96 -4.06
C LEU A 37 25.10 -10.34 -4.58
N ASP A 38 24.26 -11.33 -4.33
CA ASP A 38 24.32 -12.68 -4.89
C ASP A 38 22.91 -13.14 -5.25
N LEU A 39 22.52 -12.93 -6.50
CA LEU A 39 21.15 -13.06 -6.97
C LEU A 39 21.03 -14.15 -8.05
N GLN A 40 19.96 -14.94 -7.97
CA GLN A 40 19.60 -15.92 -8.98
C GLN A 40 18.75 -15.27 -10.07
N GLY A 41 19.15 -15.45 -11.33
CA GLY A 41 18.47 -14.88 -12.50
C GLY A 41 19.43 -14.19 -13.46
N ASN A 42 18.88 -13.60 -14.52
CA ASN A 42 19.65 -12.86 -15.52
C ASN A 42 19.14 -11.42 -15.66
N ALA A 43 20.03 -10.54 -16.08
CA ALA A 43 19.67 -9.21 -16.50
C ALA A 43 19.05 -9.24 -17.91
N SER A 44 18.33 -8.19 -18.26
CA SER A 44 17.79 -7.96 -19.60
C SER A 44 18.91 -7.90 -20.65
N ARG A 45 18.54 -8.05 -21.92
CA ARG A 45 19.46 -8.25 -23.06
C ARG A 45 20.59 -7.21 -23.14
N ASP A 46 20.36 -6.01 -22.68
CA ASP A 46 21.33 -4.91 -22.65
C ASP A 46 22.48 -5.11 -21.65
N LEU A 47 22.24 -5.85 -20.56
CA LEU A 47 23.21 -6.14 -19.52
C LEU A 47 23.58 -7.64 -19.42
N ALA A 48 22.82 -8.49 -20.10
CA ALA A 48 23.08 -9.93 -20.20
C ALA A 48 24.53 -10.19 -20.63
N GLY A 49 25.21 -11.04 -19.86
CA GLY A 49 26.60 -11.42 -20.13
C GLY A 49 27.64 -10.34 -19.91
N ARG A 50 27.29 -9.19 -19.32
CA ARG A 50 28.18 -8.04 -19.18
C ARG A 50 28.37 -7.65 -17.71
N ARG A 51 29.38 -6.81 -17.48
CA ARG A 51 29.59 -6.12 -16.21
C ARG A 51 29.27 -4.64 -16.37
N LEU A 52 28.47 -4.12 -15.45
CA LEU A 52 28.14 -2.71 -15.33
C LEU A 52 28.80 -2.12 -14.09
N GLN A 53 29.32 -0.92 -14.23
CA GLN A 53 29.69 -0.04 -13.12
C GLN A 53 28.85 1.23 -13.22
N PHE A 54 28.38 1.75 -12.09
CA PHE A 54 27.65 3.00 -12.04
C PHE A 54 28.07 3.86 -10.86
N VAL A 55 27.96 5.18 -11.02
CA VAL A 55 28.25 6.18 -9.99
C VAL A 55 27.09 7.15 -9.89
N ASN A 56 26.64 7.40 -8.66
CA ASN A 56 25.67 8.44 -8.37
C ASN A 56 26.42 9.78 -8.21
N PRO A 57 26.11 10.80 -9.03
CA PRO A 57 26.76 12.10 -8.91
C PRO A 57 26.39 12.86 -7.62
N SER A 58 25.24 12.57 -7.01
CA SER A 58 24.70 13.32 -5.87
C SER A 58 24.08 12.41 -4.80
N PRO A 59 24.89 11.63 -4.05
CA PRO A 59 24.38 10.72 -3.02
C PRO A 59 23.84 11.46 -1.79
N GLN A 60 22.72 10.98 -1.24
CA GLN A 60 22.08 11.48 -0.03
C GLN A 60 22.36 10.55 1.18
N PRO A 61 22.53 11.10 2.40
CA PRO A 61 22.70 10.30 3.61
C PRO A 61 21.35 9.73 4.11
N GLY A 62 21.38 8.64 4.89
CA GLY A 62 20.20 8.22 5.68
C GLY A 62 19.91 6.72 5.71
N LEU A 63 20.20 5.99 4.63
CA LEU A 63 19.70 4.60 4.47
C LEU A 63 20.70 3.49 4.86
N ALA A 64 21.98 3.83 5.04
CA ALA A 64 23.07 2.85 5.05
C ALA A 64 23.07 1.90 6.27
N ALA A 65 22.55 2.36 7.41
CA ALA A 65 22.53 1.60 8.67
C ALA A 65 21.43 0.52 8.72
N LEU A 66 20.34 0.73 7.98
CA LEU A 66 19.17 -0.15 7.97
C LEU A 66 19.23 -1.22 6.86
N PHE A 67 20.16 -1.07 5.91
CA PHE A 67 20.30 -1.98 4.78
C PHE A 67 21.26 -3.14 5.09
N SER A 68 20.85 -4.38 4.82
CA SER A 68 21.69 -5.54 5.10
C SER A 68 22.95 -5.54 4.24
N GLY A 69 24.07 -5.92 4.85
CA GLY A 69 25.38 -5.99 4.19
C GLY A 69 25.51 -7.05 3.11
N ARG A 70 24.57 -8.00 3.07
CA ARG A 70 24.56 -9.06 2.07
C ARG A 70 23.14 -9.31 1.61
N GLN A 71 22.94 -9.24 0.30
CA GLN A 71 21.69 -9.46 -0.38
C GLN A 71 21.78 -10.79 -1.12
N ILE A 72 21.01 -11.78 -0.66
CA ILE A 72 20.86 -13.08 -1.34
C ILE A 72 19.40 -13.21 -1.74
N GLY A 73 19.15 -13.52 -3.01
CA GLY A 73 17.81 -13.36 -3.55
C GLY A 73 17.62 -13.78 -5.00
N VAL A 74 16.48 -13.39 -5.56
CA VAL A 74 16.09 -13.63 -6.95
C VAL A 74 15.97 -12.28 -7.68
N VAL A 75 16.39 -12.25 -8.92
CA VAL A 75 16.27 -11.08 -9.80
C VAL A 75 14.80 -10.85 -10.16
N GLY A 76 14.33 -9.62 -9.99
CA GLY A 76 13.02 -9.16 -10.46
C GLY A 76 13.13 -8.59 -11.87
N ASP A 77 13.79 -7.45 -12.07
CA ASP A 77 14.14 -6.97 -13.41
C ASP A 77 15.39 -6.12 -13.37
N PHE A 78 16.31 -6.34 -14.30
CA PHE A 78 17.60 -5.66 -14.34
C PHE A 78 17.88 -5.14 -15.74
N THR A 79 17.76 -3.84 -15.95
CA THR A 79 18.03 -3.17 -17.24
C THR A 79 18.67 -1.80 -17.04
N ALA A 80 19.47 -1.37 -18.01
CA ALA A 80 20.04 -0.03 -18.13
C ALA A 80 19.47 0.74 -19.33
N SER A 81 18.43 0.21 -19.98
CA SER A 81 17.86 0.75 -21.22
C SER A 81 16.36 1.04 -21.13
N ARG A 82 15.80 1.07 -19.91
CA ARG A 82 14.40 1.47 -19.68
C ARG A 82 14.20 2.90 -20.17
N LYS A 83 13.28 3.11 -21.11
CA LYS A 83 13.04 4.44 -21.68
C LYS A 83 12.22 5.28 -20.72
N VAL A 84 12.76 6.44 -20.34
CA VAL A 84 12.06 7.42 -19.49
C VAL A 84 12.19 8.82 -20.08
N ARG A 85 11.28 9.72 -19.72
CA ARG A 85 11.41 11.14 -20.06
C ARG A 85 12.32 11.80 -19.02
N VAL A 86 13.49 12.28 -19.46
CA VAL A 86 14.47 12.96 -18.60
C VAL A 86 14.33 14.47 -18.80
N PRO A 87 14.01 15.23 -17.74
CA PRO A 87 14.02 16.69 -17.80
C PRO A 87 15.42 17.23 -18.11
N GLU A 88 15.54 18.20 -19.02
CA GLU A 88 16.82 18.88 -19.34
C GLU A 88 17.16 20.03 -18.37
N ILE A 89 16.32 20.23 -17.36
CA ILE A 89 16.43 21.29 -16.36
C ILE A 89 16.59 20.67 -14.96
N SER A 90 17.29 21.37 -14.07
CA SER A 90 17.46 20.92 -12.67
C SER A 90 16.14 20.92 -11.90
N LEU A 91 16.03 20.14 -10.82
CA LEU A 91 14.83 20.09 -9.95
C LEU A 91 14.42 21.47 -9.41
N GLU A 92 15.40 22.32 -9.07
CA GLU A 92 15.18 23.69 -8.61
C GLU A 92 14.61 24.59 -9.72
N GLN A 93 15.03 24.37 -10.97
CA GLN A 93 14.48 25.03 -12.15
C GLN A 93 13.13 24.44 -12.57
N MET A 94 12.88 23.15 -12.31
CA MET A 94 11.59 22.51 -12.58
C MET A 94 10.48 23.24 -11.84
N GLY A 95 10.62 23.48 -10.53
CA GLY A 95 9.63 24.25 -9.76
C GLY A 95 9.36 25.65 -10.34
N THR A 96 10.38 26.30 -10.89
CA THR A 96 10.26 27.60 -11.57
C THR A 96 9.53 27.48 -12.92
N TYR A 97 9.79 26.43 -13.72
CA TYR A 97 9.09 26.18 -14.99
C TYR A 97 7.63 25.77 -14.78
N TYR A 98 7.36 24.99 -13.73
CA TYR A 98 6.02 24.64 -13.27
C TYR A 98 5.26 25.89 -12.82
N GLY A 99 5.85 26.73 -11.96
CA GLY A 99 5.23 27.99 -11.51
C GLY A 99 5.02 29.04 -12.62
N LEU A 100 5.85 29.01 -13.67
CA LEU A 100 5.70 29.88 -14.86
C LEU A 100 4.84 29.25 -15.97
N ASN A 101 4.31 28.05 -15.76
CA ASN A 101 3.52 27.28 -16.72
C ASN A 101 4.17 27.18 -18.11
N LYS A 102 5.51 27.02 -18.15
CA LYS A 102 6.27 26.87 -19.40
C LYS A 102 6.53 25.38 -19.66
N PRO A 103 6.30 24.88 -20.89
CA PRO A 103 6.76 23.54 -21.24
C PRO A 103 8.27 23.50 -21.09
N PHE A 104 8.76 22.63 -20.20
CA PHE A 104 10.19 22.46 -20.03
C PHE A 104 10.73 21.40 -20.99
N PRO A 105 11.95 21.61 -21.50
CA PRO A 105 12.56 20.67 -22.42
C PRO A 105 12.85 19.34 -21.72
N TRP A 106 12.54 18.26 -22.41
CA TRP A 106 12.83 16.89 -22.01
C TRP A 106 13.29 16.10 -23.23
N HIS A 107 14.08 15.06 -22.99
CA HIS A 107 14.41 14.08 -24.01
C HIS A 107 14.16 12.66 -23.49
N TRP A 108 14.02 11.72 -24.42
CA TRP A 108 13.99 10.31 -24.08
C TRP A 108 15.39 9.86 -23.65
N GLY A 109 15.53 9.53 -22.37
CA GLY A 109 16.75 8.99 -21.80
C GLY A 109 16.61 7.50 -21.50
N ASN A 110 17.76 6.86 -21.30
CA ASN A 110 17.80 5.53 -20.72
C ASN A 110 17.90 5.68 -19.20
N SER A 111 17.06 4.95 -18.48
CA SER A 111 17.11 4.79 -17.03
C SER A 111 17.68 3.42 -16.70
N VAL A 112 18.44 3.39 -15.62
CA VAL A 112 18.71 2.16 -14.90
C VAL A 112 17.47 1.76 -14.13
N TYR A 113 17.05 0.51 -14.26
CA TYR A 113 16.03 -0.11 -13.43
C TYR A 113 16.55 -1.47 -12.94
N PHE A 114 16.86 -1.56 -11.65
CA PHE A 114 17.27 -2.80 -10.99
C PHE A 114 16.29 -3.13 -9.88
N GLU A 115 15.76 -4.33 -9.93
CA GLU A 115 14.80 -4.85 -8.99
C GLU A 115 15.16 -6.27 -8.61
N TRP A 116 15.18 -6.55 -7.30
CA TRP A 116 15.39 -7.90 -6.80
C TRP A 116 14.63 -8.11 -5.49
N PHE A 117 14.48 -9.39 -5.17
CA PHE A 117 13.81 -9.85 -3.96
C PHE A 117 14.82 -10.58 -3.09
N SER A 118 15.08 -10.03 -1.91
CA SER A 118 16.00 -10.62 -0.93
C SER A 118 15.25 -11.09 0.31
N GLY A 119 15.75 -12.13 0.96
CA GLY A 119 15.22 -12.54 2.26
C GLY A 119 15.50 -11.54 3.39
N ALA A 120 16.52 -10.68 3.23
CA ALA A 120 16.97 -9.77 4.29
C ALA A 120 16.27 -8.41 4.26
N ASN A 121 15.97 -7.87 3.08
CA ASN A 121 15.36 -6.55 2.90
C ASN A 121 14.08 -6.58 2.04
N GLY A 122 13.59 -7.76 1.64
CA GLY A 122 12.41 -7.88 0.79
C GLY A 122 12.68 -7.38 -0.63
N ARG A 123 11.72 -6.64 -1.21
CA ARG A 123 11.82 -6.05 -2.56
C ARG A 123 12.67 -4.78 -2.51
N VAL A 124 13.70 -4.72 -3.33
CA VAL A 124 14.60 -3.57 -3.45
C VAL A 124 14.60 -3.09 -4.90
N VAL A 125 14.55 -1.77 -5.09
CA VAL A 125 14.50 -1.10 -6.39
C VAL A 125 15.54 0.02 -6.46
N ILE A 126 16.24 0.08 -7.59
CA ILE A 126 17.06 1.22 -8.03
C ILE A 126 16.47 1.67 -9.37
N GLU A 127 15.95 2.88 -9.43
CA GLU A 127 15.46 3.44 -10.69
C GLU A 127 15.95 4.86 -10.85
N THR A 128 16.76 5.12 -11.88
CA THR A 128 17.34 6.44 -12.09
C THR A 128 17.98 6.61 -13.47
N ALA A 129 17.78 7.80 -14.05
CA ALA A 129 18.45 8.23 -15.28
C ALA A 129 19.69 9.11 -15.01
N SER A 130 19.98 9.45 -13.75
CA SER A 130 21.07 10.40 -13.40
C SER A 130 22.43 9.73 -13.19
N TYR A 131 22.48 8.41 -13.15
CA TYR A 131 23.72 7.67 -12.92
C TYR A 131 24.67 7.71 -14.10
N GLN A 132 25.96 7.79 -13.80
CA GLN A 132 27.02 7.66 -14.79
C GLN A 132 27.36 6.18 -14.96
N LEU A 133 27.05 5.62 -16.14
CA LEU A 133 27.18 4.18 -16.41
C LEU A 133 28.45 3.87 -17.22
N ARG A 134 29.07 2.74 -16.91
CA ARG A 134 30.13 2.10 -17.71
C ARG A 134 29.80 0.62 -17.87
N ILE A 135 29.35 0.24 -19.07
CA ILE A 135 29.08 -1.15 -19.42
C ILE A 135 30.29 -1.71 -20.14
N ALA A 136 30.77 -2.88 -19.72
CA ALA A 136 31.84 -3.60 -20.41
C ALA A 136 31.39 -3.96 -21.84
N SER A 137 32.23 -3.66 -22.82
CA SER A 137 31.93 -3.89 -24.24
C SER A 137 31.90 -5.38 -24.59
N ASP A 138 32.68 -6.19 -23.88
CA ASP A 138 32.75 -7.63 -24.02
C ASP A 138 31.60 -8.31 -23.27
N ALA A 139 30.84 -9.12 -23.99
CA ALA A 139 29.84 -10.00 -23.41
C ALA A 139 30.41 -11.41 -23.31
N ALA A 140 30.34 -12.01 -22.13
CA ALA A 140 30.68 -13.41 -21.94
C ALA A 140 29.64 -14.35 -22.60
N TRP A 141 28.42 -13.86 -22.79
CA TRP A 141 27.34 -14.53 -23.50
C TRP A 141 26.31 -13.51 -23.97
N GLU A 142 25.48 -13.88 -24.94
CA GLU A 142 24.37 -13.05 -25.42
C GLU A 142 23.05 -13.77 -25.20
N MET A 143 22.02 -12.98 -24.90
CA MET A 143 20.65 -13.43 -24.69
C MET A 143 19.90 -13.42 -26.02
N THR A 144 19.25 -14.53 -26.36
CA THR A 144 18.33 -14.60 -27.50
C THR A 144 16.98 -13.98 -27.16
N ALA A 145 16.15 -13.68 -28.17
CA ALA A 145 14.80 -13.14 -27.93
C ALA A 145 13.88 -14.13 -27.19
N GLU A 146 14.06 -15.44 -27.41
CA GLU A 146 13.34 -16.49 -26.69
C GLU A 146 13.78 -16.55 -25.22
N GLU A 147 15.09 -16.51 -24.95
CA GLU A 147 15.63 -16.47 -23.59
C GLU A 147 15.20 -15.19 -22.84
N GLU A 148 15.06 -14.07 -23.54
CA GLU A 148 14.56 -12.81 -22.99
C GLU A 148 13.09 -12.91 -22.58
N ALA A 149 12.25 -13.53 -23.42
CA ALA A 149 10.85 -13.77 -23.09
C ALA A 149 10.70 -14.73 -21.90
N GLU A 150 11.47 -15.82 -21.87
CA GLU A 150 11.50 -16.75 -20.73
C GLU A 150 11.99 -16.07 -19.45
N GLN A 151 13.00 -15.21 -19.53
CA GLN A 151 13.51 -14.50 -18.37
C GLN A 151 12.46 -13.48 -17.86
N ARG A 152 11.77 -12.78 -18.76
CA ARG A 152 10.67 -11.87 -18.39
C ARG A 152 9.54 -12.62 -17.69
N GLN A 153 9.22 -13.82 -18.14
CA GLN A 153 8.23 -14.68 -17.50
C GLN A 153 8.71 -15.12 -16.10
N LYS A 154 9.95 -15.60 -15.95
CA LYS A 154 10.54 -15.96 -14.64
C LYS A 154 10.59 -14.78 -13.67
N ASN A 155 10.83 -13.58 -14.19
CA ASN A 155 10.84 -12.33 -13.45
C ASN A 155 9.44 -11.96 -12.95
N ALA A 156 8.42 -12.12 -13.80
CA ALA A 156 7.01 -11.95 -13.43
C ALA A 156 6.59 -12.98 -12.36
N GLU A 157 6.96 -14.25 -12.54
CA GLU A 157 6.71 -15.33 -11.56
C GLU A 157 7.42 -15.07 -10.23
N ALA A 158 8.66 -14.57 -10.24
CA ALA A 158 9.38 -14.22 -9.01
C ALA A 158 8.71 -13.06 -8.27
N THR A 159 8.17 -12.09 -9.03
CA THR A 159 7.39 -10.97 -8.50
C THR A 159 6.09 -11.48 -7.90
N GLU A 160 5.37 -12.32 -8.61
CA GLU A 160 4.13 -12.95 -8.14
C GLU A 160 4.36 -13.81 -6.90
N GLN A 161 5.37 -14.69 -6.90
CA GLN A 161 5.74 -15.51 -5.74
C GLN A 161 6.16 -14.65 -4.55
N PHE A 162 6.88 -13.55 -4.79
CA PHE A 162 7.18 -12.59 -3.74
C PHE A 162 5.91 -11.97 -3.18
N PHE A 163 4.97 -11.51 -4.01
CA PHE A 163 3.70 -10.95 -3.55
C PHE A 163 2.75 -11.98 -2.95
N GLN A 164 2.78 -13.25 -3.36
CA GLN A 164 2.06 -14.34 -2.71
C GLN A 164 2.66 -14.62 -1.33
N LYS A 165 3.99 -14.66 -1.22
CA LYS A 165 4.70 -14.75 0.06
C LYS A 165 4.48 -13.51 0.93
N LEU A 166 4.37 -12.34 0.33
CA LEU A 166 4.05 -11.10 1.03
C LEU A 166 2.56 -10.99 1.36
N GLY A 167 1.67 -11.66 0.62
CA GLY A 167 0.26 -11.83 0.98
C GLY A 167 0.09 -12.81 2.14
N LEU A 168 0.96 -13.82 2.21
CA LEU A 168 1.16 -14.69 3.38
C LEU A 168 1.81 -13.94 4.57
N LEU A 169 2.57 -12.84 4.33
CA LEU A 169 3.14 -11.95 5.36
C LEU A 169 2.32 -10.66 5.56
N SER A 170 1.32 -10.33 4.73
CA SER A 170 0.40 -9.19 4.90
C SER A 170 -0.88 -9.65 5.57
N SER A 171 -1.12 -10.97 5.61
CA SER A 171 -1.73 -11.58 6.78
C SER A 171 -0.86 -11.47 8.05
N GLU A 172 0.23 -10.69 8.07
CA GLU A 172 0.94 -10.26 9.29
C GLU A 172 1.03 -8.72 9.43
N CYS A 173 0.52 -7.92 8.48
CA CYS A 173 0.83 -6.48 8.43
C CYS A 173 -0.27 -5.63 7.77
N THR A 174 -1.33 -5.22 8.49
CA THR A 174 -2.18 -4.09 8.06
C THR A 174 -2.88 -3.42 9.25
N ALA A 175 -2.42 -2.23 9.68
CA ALA A 175 -3.28 -1.11 10.09
C ALA A 175 -2.46 0.13 10.56
N PHE A 176 -2.86 1.32 10.10
CA PHE A 176 -2.66 2.59 10.81
C PHE A 176 -3.97 3.39 10.76
N LYS A 177 -4.46 3.85 11.92
CA LYS A 177 -5.28 5.05 12.16
C LYS A 177 -5.09 5.51 13.62
N PRO A 178 -5.34 6.81 13.92
CA PRO A 178 -4.63 7.63 14.92
C PRO A 178 -5.12 7.46 16.38
N PRO A 179 -4.45 8.07 17.36
CA PRO A 179 -4.75 7.90 18.78
C PRO A 179 -6.02 8.65 19.22
N LEU A 180 -6.91 7.97 19.95
CA LEU A 180 -7.82 8.59 20.91
C LEU A 180 -7.11 8.62 22.27
N GLU A 181 -6.99 9.81 22.85
CA GLU A 181 -6.44 10.01 24.19
C GLU A 181 -7.29 9.31 25.25
N THR A 182 -6.69 8.39 26.00
CA THR A 182 -7.23 7.98 27.28
C THR A 182 -6.91 9.06 28.32
N ARG A 183 -7.93 9.84 28.70
CA ARG A 183 -7.96 10.64 29.92
C ARG A 183 -7.79 9.72 31.14
N ASP A 184 -6.58 9.60 31.64
CA ASP A 184 -6.37 9.32 33.06
C ASP A 184 -6.33 10.67 33.78
N THR A 185 -7.49 11.05 34.31
CA THR A 185 -7.60 12.08 35.33
C THR A 185 -6.86 11.62 36.59
N ASP A 186 -5.71 12.21 36.88
CA ASP A 186 -5.24 12.35 38.25
C ASP A 186 -5.50 13.80 38.69
N ASP A 187 -6.64 13.97 39.35
CA ASP A 187 -7.06 15.17 40.06
C ASP A 187 -6.11 15.39 41.25
N SER A 188 -5.00 16.11 41.05
CA SER A 188 -4.49 17.04 42.06
C SER A 188 -3.31 17.86 41.54
N GLU A 189 -3.39 19.16 41.80
CA GLU A 189 -2.35 20.18 41.62
C GLU A 189 -2.18 20.70 40.19
N LEU A 190 -2.96 21.73 39.84
CA LEU A 190 -2.46 22.98 39.24
C LEU A 190 -3.56 24.07 39.30
N GLU A 191 -3.83 24.58 40.52
CA GLU A 191 -4.37 25.93 40.67
C GLU A 191 -3.25 26.93 40.30
N ARG A 192 -3.28 27.52 39.10
CA ARG A 192 -2.90 28.94 38.93
C ARG A 192 -3.33 29.56 37.58
N SER A 193 -4.09 30.65 37.73
CA SER A 193 -4.41 31.78 36.83
C SER A 193 -5.42 31.58 35.68
N GLU A 194 -6.70 31.68 36.04
CA GLU A 194 -7.84 32.11 35.22
C GLU A 194 -7.89 33.65 35.05
N GLU A 195 -6.83 34.27 34.56
CA GLU A 195 -6.87 35.70 34.22
C GLU A 195 -6.14 35.89 32.89
N ASP A 196 -6.86 35.72 31.78
CA ASP A 196 -6.68 36.46 30.51
C ASP A 196 -7.67 36.04 29.39
N ASP A 197 -8.88 35.57 29.73
CA ASP A 197 -9.92 35.18 28.74
C ASP A 197 -11.02 36.24 28.57
N ASP A 198 -10.64 37.52 28.58
CA ASP A 198 -11.54 38.64 28.33
C ASP A 198 -10.86 39.69 27.44
N ARG A 199 -10.72 39.39 26.13
CA ARG A 199 -10.75 40.43 25.09
C ARG A 199 -10.87 39.86 23.67
N PHE A 200 -11.84 40.44 22.94
CA PHE A 200 -12.24 40.24 21.54
C PHE A 200 -13.23 39.08 21.37
N GLY A 201 -14.54 39.28 21.44
CA GLY A 201 -15.35 40.43 21.04
C GLY A 201 -16.22 40.00 19.87
N ASP A 202 -17.50 39.76 20.17
CA ASP A 202 -18.60 39.53 19.24
C ASP A 202 -18.56 40.47 18.03
N ASP A 203 -18.79 39.92 16.83
CA ASP A 203 -19.76 40.46 15.87
C ASP A 203 -19.95 39.47 14.69
N ASP A 204 -21.16 38.90 14.65
CA ASP A 204 -21.99 38.46 13.50
C ASP A 204 -21.46 37.40 12.51
N ASP A 205 -21.98 36.16 12.57
CA ASP A 205 -23.26 35.69 11.98
C ASP A 205 -23.10 35.24 10.51
N ASN A 206 -23.00 33.92 10.30
CA ASN A 206 -23.92 33.12 9.45
C ASN A 206 -23.31 31.74 9.13
N GLY A 207 -24.00 30.65 9.52
CA GLY A 207 -23.79 29.31 8.95
C GLY A 207 -23.46 28.22 9.96
N GLU A 208 -24.50 27.57 10.47
CA GLU A 208 -24.47 26.35 11.29
C GLU A 208 -23.46 25.30 10.79
N ARG A 209 -22.43 24.96 11.60
CA ARG A 209 -21.80 23.63 11.58
C ARG A 209 -21.47 23.16 12.99
N GLU A 210 -22.29 22.21 13.41
CA GLU A 210 -21.97 21.09 14.30
C GLU A 210 -21.06 21.38 15.48
N SER A 211 -21.73 21.65 16.60
CA SER A 211 -21.29 21.29 17.95
C SER A 211 -20.49 19.99 17.94
N TRP A 212 -19.19 20.07 18.21
CA TRP A 212 -18.35 18.94 18.59
C TRP A 212 -19.08 18.07 19.63
N ARG A 213 -19.56 16.89 19.23
CA ARG A 213 -20.15 15.92 20.17
C ARG A 213 -19.01 15.13 20.79
N GLY A 214 -18.46 15.65 21.88
CA GLY A 214 -17.31 15.05 22.56
C GLY A 214 -17.57 13.71 23.25
N ASP A 215 -18.83 13.26 23.41
CA ASP A 215 -19.17 12.17 24.36
C ASP A 215 -20.04 11.02 23.81
N ALA A 216 -20.44 11.01 22.53
CA ALA A 216 -21.27 9.91 21.97
C ALA A 216 -20.44 9.00 21.05
N PRO A 217 -20.61 7.66 21.11
CA PRO A 217 -19.89 6.76 20.21
C PRO A 217 -20.37 6.98 18.77
N LEU A 218 -19.44 6.82 17.81
CA LEU A 218 -19.74 6.98 16.39
C LEU A 218 -20.87 6.02 15.97
N SER A 219 -21.95 6.57 15.41
CA SER A 219 -23.08 5.76 14.97
C SER A 219 -22.74 4.94 13.72
N GLU A 220 -23.56 3.92 13.42
CA GLU A 220 -23.43 3.11 12.21
C GLU A 220 -23.58 3.97 10.94
N GLU A 221 -24.51 4.93 10.94
CA GLU A 221 -24.77 5.82 9.80
C GLU A 221 -23.59 6.75 9.53
N GLU A 222 -23.04 7.38 10.58
CA GLU A 222 -21.85 8.25 10.46
C GLU A 222 -20.62 7.46 10.02
N ALA A 223 -20.44 6.22 10.52
CA ALA A 223 -19.35 5.36 10.10
C ALA A 223 -19.46 4.95 8.62
N ASP A 224 -20.67 4.63 8.15
CA ASP A 224 -20.94 4.33 6.75
C ASP A 224 -20.64 5.55 5.86
N GLU A 225 -21.04 6.76 6.28
CA GLU A 225 -20.76 8.00 5.56
C GLU A 225 -19.26 8.30 5.47
N LEU A 226 -18.53 8.18 6.58
CA LEU A 226 -17.08 8.40 6.62
C LEU A 226 -16.32 7.44 5.70
N ILE A 227 -16.71 6.16 5.69
CA ILE A 227 -16.09 5.15 4.82
C ILE A 227 -16.47 5.41 3.36
N ALA A 228 -17.74 5.68 3.06
CA ALA A 228 -18.19 5.99 1.70
C ALA A 228 -17.47 7.22 1.14
N ASP A 229 -17.25 8.24 1.96
CA ASP A 229 -16.50 9.44 1.58
C ASP A 229 -15.01 9.13 1.36
N SER A 230 -14.41 8.26 2.19
CA SER A 230 -13.03 7.77 1.99
C SER A 230 -12.88 6.96 0.70
N ASP A 231 -13.86 6.14 0.34
CA ASP A 231 -13.81 5.37 -0.91
C ASP A 231 -13.97 6.27 -2.13
N ARG A 232 -14.88 7.25 -2.09
CA ARG A 232 -15.02 8.24 -3.18
C ARG A 232 -13.71 8.97 -3.43
N LEU A 233 -13.01 9.36 -2.36
CA LEU A 233 -11.68 9.94 -2.48
C LEU A 233 -10.72 8.94 -3.13
N THR A 234 -10.67 7.71 -2.66
CA THR A 234 -9.79 6.66 -3.21
C THR A 234 -10.06 6.40 -4.70
N ASP A 235 -11.33 6.31 -5.11
CA ASP A 235 -11.72 6.09 -6.50
C ASP A 235 -11.32 7.29 -7.39
N ARG A 236 -11.51 8.52 -6.91
CA ARG A 236 -11.03 9.73 -7.60
C ARG A 236 -9.50 9.73 -7.74
N LEU A 237 -8.78 9.35 -6.68
CA LEU A 237 -7.32 9.24 -6.72
C LEU A 237 -6.87 8.19 -7.74
N LEU A 238 -7.44 6.98 -7.70
CA LEU A 238 -7.10 5.91 -8.63
C LEU A 238 -7.39 6.30 -10.09
N ALA A 239 -8.56 6.89 -10.36
CA ALA A 239 -8.91 7.37 -11.70
C ALA A 239 -7.91 8.43 -12.19
N ARG A 240 -7.49 9.35 -11.33
CA ARG A 240 -6.50 10.38 -11.68
C ARG A 240 -5.11 9.83 -11.86
N LEU A 241 -4.71 8.84 -11.07
CA LEU A 241 -3.43 8.14 -11.24
C LEU A 241 -3.40 7.39 -12.56
N ASP A 242 -4.51 6.73 -12.94
CA ASP A 242 -4.65 6.05 -14.23
C ASP A 242 -4.64 7.04 -15.41
N GLU A 243 -5.33 8.17 -15.31
CA GLU A 243 -5.34 9.23 -16.33
C GLU A 243 -3.97 9.93 -16.46
N ALA A 244 -3.30 10.18 -15.34
CA ALA A 244 -1.98 10.81 -15.31
C ALA A 244 -0.87 9.86 -15.79
N GLY A 245 -1.07 8.55 -15.69
CA GLY A 245 -0.17 7.52 -16.18
C GLY A 245 1.14 7.41 -15.40
N GLU A 246 2.13 6.75 -15.99
CA GLU A 246 3.42 6.51 -15.32
C GLU A 246 4.15 7.83 -14.99
N GLY A 247 4.37 8.07 -13.69
CA GLY A 247 5.00 9.29 -13.16
C GLY A 247 4.03 10.27 -12.48
N ALA A 248 2.76 9.88 -12.30
CA ALA A 248 1.79 10.65 -11.54
C ALA A 248 2.29 10.94 -10.11
N ASP A 249 2.25 12.21 -9.72
CA ASP A 249 2.58 12.65 -8.38
C ASP A 249 1.38 12.39 -7.45
N LEU A 250 1.44 11.27 -6.72
CA LEU A 250 0.40 10.86 -5.78
C LEU A 250 0.15 11.93 -4.71
N GLU A 251 1.20 12.61 -4.24
CA GLU A 251 1.11 13.58 -3.16
C GLU A 251 0.36 14.83 -3.64
N SER A 252 0.76 15.37 -4.79
CA SER A 252 0.05 16.49 -5.42
C SER A 252 -1.40 16.13 -5.80
N ILE A 253 -1.64 14.93 -6.36
CA ILE A 253 -3.00 14.46 -6.70
C ILE A 253 -3.86 14.32 -5.43
N LEU A 254 -3.29 13.83 -4.34
CA LEU A 254 -3.96 13.72 -3.04
C LEU A 254 -4.30 15.07 -2.45
N GLU A 255 -3.36 16.01 -2.42
CA GLU A 255 -3.60 17.38 -1.94
C GLU A 255 -4.72 18.08 -2.72
N GLU A 256 -4.70 17.97 -4.05
CA GLU A 256 -5.73 18.55 -4.91
C GLU A 256 -7.10 17.90 -4.75
N GLU A 257 -7.18 16.59 -4.49
CA GLU A 257 -8.45 15.91 -4.21
C GLU A 257 -8.97 16.20 -2.79
N LEU A 258 -8.07 16.38 -1.82
CA LEU A 258 -8.44 16.81 -0.47
C LEU A 258 -8.98 18.24 -0.47
N GLU A 259 -8.37 19.16 -1.22
CA GLU A 259 -8.89 20.53 -1.36
C GLU A 259 -10.20 20.55 -2.14
N ARG A 260 -10.35 19.74 -3.20
CA ARG A 260 -11.65 19.60 -3.88
C ARG A 260 -12.74 19.00 -3.01
N ARG A 261 -12.43 17.98 -2.20
CA ARG A 261 -13.37 17.42 -1.22
C ARG A 261 -13.85 18.49 -0.24
N ARG A 262 -12.94 19.39 0.15
CA ARG A 262 -13.24 20.50 1.04
C ARG A 262 -14.09 21.58 0.37
N GLU A 263 -13.81 21.92 -0.89
CA GLU A 263 -14.63 22.80 -1.72
C GLU A 263 -16.05 22.22 -1.93
N ASP A 264 -16.15 20.92 -2.29
CA ASP A 264 -17.41 20.18 -2.42
C ASP A 264 -18.23 20.23 -1.11
N ALA A 265 -17.52 20.30 0.02
CA ALA A 265 -18.11 20.40 1.35
C ALA A 265 -18.33 21.85 1.81
N ASP A 266 -18.22 22.87 0.95
CA ASP A 266 -18.37 24.30 1.29
C ASP A 266 -17.54 24.74 2.52
N MET A 267 -16.39 24.12 2.74
CA MET A 267 -15.51 24.46 3.86
C MET A 267 -14.52 25.57 3.44
N PRO A 268 -14.42 26.68 4.19
CA PRO A 268 -13.52 27.79 3.84
C PRO A 268 -12.05 27.32 3.83
N PRO A 269 -11.16 27.90 3.01
CA PRO A 269 -9.73 27.55 2.96
C PRO A 269 -9.04 27.79 4.32
N LEU A 270 -7.99 27.01 4.64
CA LEU A 270 -7.38 27.06 5.96
C LEU A 270 -6.62 28.38 6.05
N THR A 271 -6.78 29.08 7.17
CA THR A 271 -5.90 30.20 7.50
C THR A 271 -4.46 29.70 7.67
N PRO A 272 -3.44 30.54 7.43
CA PRO A 272 -2.04 30.16 7.66
C PRO A 272 -1.76 29.68 9.09
N GLU A 273 -2.50 30.18 10.07
CA GLU A 273 -2.38 29.78 11.48
C GLU A 273 -2.93 28.36 11.70
N GLU A 274 -4.08 28.02 11.11
CA GLU A 274 -4.64 26.66 11.17
C GLU A 274 -3.76 25.64 10.43
N GLN A 275 -3.11 26.05 9.33
CA GLN A 275 -2.15 25.21 8.61
C GLN A 275 -0.93 24.89 9.48
N ALA A 276 -0.37 25.89 10.15
CA ALA A 276 0.76 25.70 11.06
C ALA A 276 0.38 24.80 12.24
N ARG A 277 -0.79 25.04 12.86
CA ARG A 277 -1.28 24.23 14.00
C ARG A 277 -1.52 22.77 13.60
N ARG A 278 -2.03 22.52 12.38
CA ARG A 278 -2.18 21.16 11.83
C ARG A 278 -0.83 20.50 11.54
N ALA A 279 0.14 21.23 11.00
CA ALA A 279 1.47 20.71 10.74
C ALA A 279 2.16 20.26 12.05
N GLU A 280 2.09 21.09 13.09
CA GLU A 280 2.60 20.76 14.43
C GLU A 280 1.91 19.52 15.01
N TRP A 281 0.58 19.43 14.90
CA TRP A 281 -0.17 18.25 15.33
C TRP A 281 0.19 16.99 14.55
N MET A 282 0.38 17.08 13.22
CA MET A 282 0.81 15.94 12.40
C MET A 282 2.21 15.46 12.80
N GLU A 283 3.15 16.37 13.07
CA GLU A 283 4.48 16.02 13.56
C GLU A 283 4.42 15.33 14.93
N GLU A 284 3.55 15.79 15.82
CA GLU A 284 3.33 15.18 17.12
C GLU A 284 2.73 13.77 17.01
N VAL A 285 1.69 13.60 16.20
CA VAL A 285 1.07 12.29 15.93
C VAL A 285 2.06 11.33 15.28
N ASN A 286 2.86 11.80 14.32
CA ASN A 286 3.90 10.97 13.69
C ASN A 286 4.94 10.52 14.70
N ARG A 287 5.38 11.41 15.58
CA ARG A 287 6.33 11.08 16.66
C ARG A 287 5.74 10.05 17.64
N ALA A 288 4.48 10.21 18.02
CA ALA A 288 3.78 9.25 18.88
C ALA A 288 3.65 7.88 18.19
N ALA A 289 3.31 7.86 16.90
CA ALA A 289 3.24 6.64 16.10
C ALA A 289 4.60 5.92 16.00
N GLU A 290 5.70 6.67 15.84
CA GLU A 290 7.05 6.10 15.83
C GLU A 290 7.44 5.44 17.16
N GLU A 291 7.00 5.99 18.30
CA GLU A 291 7.25 5.38 19.60
C GLU A 291 6.40 4.13 19.83
N ILE A 292 5.13 4.14 19.42
CA ILE A 292 4.25 2.96 19.47
C ILE A 292 4.79 1.83 18.58
N ALA A 293 5.28 2.16 17.39
CA ALA A 293 5.88 1.19 16.47
C ALA A 293 7.13 0.48 17.02
N LYS A 294 7.76 1.03 18.08
CA LYS A 294 8.91 0.41 18.76
C LYS A 294 8.48 -0.61 19.83
N ASP A 295 7.21 -0.63 20.22
CA ASP A 295 6.68 -1.58 21.21
C ASP A 295 6.56 -2.98 20.58
N PRO A 296 7.24 -4.01 21.12
CA PRO A 296 7.05 -5.40 20.67
C PRO A 296 5.60 -5.91 20.81
N GLY A 297 4.83 -5.39 21.77
CA GLY A 297 3.41 -5.71 21.95
C GLY A 297 2.55 -5.23 20.77
N PHE A 298 2.85 -4.06 20.23
CA PHE A 298 2.17 -3.50 19.06
C PHE A 298 2.32 -4.39 17.82
N GLN A 299 3.52 -4.93 17.59
CA GLN A 299 3.74 -5.88 16.49
C GLN A 299 2.96 -7.18 16.69
N ALA A 300 2.90 -7.70 17.92
CA ALA A 300 2.14 -8.91 18.23
C ALA A 300 0.63 -8.73 18.05
N ASP A 301 0.11 -7.53 18.35
CA ASP A 301 -1.29 -7.20 18.13
C ASP A 301 -1.63 -7.11 16.63
N LEU A 302 -0.77 -6.48 15.80
CA LEU A 302 -0.95 -6.43 14.34
C LEU A 302 -0.97 -7.81 13.66
N GLU A 303 -0.23 -8.76 14.22
CA GLU A 303 -0.16 -10.15 13.76
C GLU A 303 -1.38 -10.97 14.20
N ARG A 304 -2.17 -10.48 15.16
CA ARG A 304 -3.34 -11.20 15.66
C ARG A 304 -4.46 -11.20 14.62
N ARG A 305 -4.77 -12.40 14.13
CA ARG A 305 -5.89 -12.64 13.22
C ARG A 305 -7.12 -13.13 13.97
N HIS A 306 -8.29 -12.63 13.57
CA HIS A 306 -9.55 -13.15 14.04
C HIS A 306 -9.89 -14.46 13.32
N PRO A 307 -10.39 -15.51 14.00
CA PRO A 307 -10.66 -16.82 13.38
C PRO A 307 -11.58 -16.75 12.15
N LEU A 308 -12.56 -15.85 12.17
CA LEU A 308 -13.46 -15.62 11.03
C LEU A 308 -12.73 -14.99 9.82
N SER A 309 -11.79 -14.08 10.06
CA SER A 309 -10.94 -13.47 9.02
C SER A 309 -10.02 -14.53 8.38
N GLU A 310 -9.36 -15.35 9.21
CA GLU A 310 -8.53 -16.45 8.72
C GLU A 310 -9.31 -17.45 7.89
N ARG A 311 -10.53 -17.80 8.32
CA ARG A 311 -11.37 -18.75 7.60
C ARG A 311 -11.77 -18.24 6.21
N LEU A 312 -12.11 -16.95 6.08
CA LEU A 312 -12.38 -16.34 4.78
C LEU A 312 -11.11 -16.27 3.91
N ARG A 313 -9.95 -15.95 4.49
CA ARG A 313 -8.66 -15.97 3.78
C ARG A 313 -8.35 -17.36 3.23
N ASP A 314 -8.48 -18.39 4.05
CA ASP A 314 -8.24 -19.78 3.65
C ASP A 314 -9.24 -20.27 2.60
N PHE A 315 -10.51 -19.84 2.71
CA PHE A 315 -11.50 -20.05 1.66
C PHE A 315 -11.10 -19.41 0.33
N ALA A 316 -10.67 -18.15 0.33
CA ALA A 316 -10.21 -17.46 -0.86
C ALA A 316 -9.02 -18.19 -1.54
N LEU A 317 -8.03 -18.61 -0.74
CA LEU A 317 -6.87 -19.36 -1.23
C LEU A 317 -7.26 -20.71 -1.83
N ARG A 318 -8.15 -21.46 -1.17
CA ARG A 318 -8.68 -22.73 -1.70
C ARG A 318 -9.41 -22.53 -3.02
N LEU A 319 -10.21 -21.47 -3.13
CA LEU A 319 -10.96 -21.15 -4.34
C LEU A 319 -10.05 -20.80 -5.52
N MET A 320 -9.02 -19.98 -5.30
CA MET A 320 -8.02 -19.65 -6.32
C MET A 320 -7.25 -20.90 -6.78
N ALA A 321 -6.81 -21.74 -5.82
CA ALA A 321 -6.11 -22.98 -6.14
C ALA A 321 -6.98 -23.96 -6.93
N ALA A 322 -8.28 -24.06 -6.60
CA ALA A 322 -9.22 -24.90 -7.33
C ALA A 322 -9.46 -24.37 -8.76
N ALA A 323 -9.53 -23.05 -8.93
CA ALA A 323 -9.68 -22.43 -10.24
C ALA A 323 -8.48 -22.66 -11.16
N ASP A 324 -7.27 -22.57 -10.61
CA ASP A 324 -6.04 -22.85 -11.33
C ASP A 324 -5.93 -24.33 -11.72
N GLN A 325 -6.09 -25.25 -10.76
CA GLN A 325 -6.03 -26.70 -10.99
C GLN A 325 -7.12 -27.19 -11.95
N GLY A 326 -8.31 -26.60 -11.87
CA GLY A 326 -9.44 -26.92 -12.73
C GLY A 326 -9.40 -26.22 -14.08
N HIS A 327 -8.42 -25.33 -14.31
CA HIS A 327 -8.34 -24.47 -15.50
C HIS A 327 -9.67 -23.77 -15.80
N TRP A 328 -10.32 -23.21 -14.77
CA TRP A 328 -11.64 -22.56 -14.89
C TRP A 328 -11.59 -21.20 -15.61
N LEU A 329 -10.38 -20.67 -15.83
CA LEU A 329 -10.14 -19.40 -16.51
C LEU A 329 -9.52 -19.63 -17.91
N PRO A 330 -9.96 -18.91 -18.94
CA PRO A 330 -9.31 -18.92 -20.26
C PRO A 330 -7.88 -18.36 -20.21
N ALA A 331 -7.01 -18.81 -21.12
CA ALA A 331 -5.61 -18.35 -21.19
C ALA A 331 -5.45 -16.87 -21.59
N ASP A 332 -6.43 -16.30 -22.29
CA ASP A 332 -6.44 -14.92 -22.79
C ASP A 332 -7.39 -14.04 -21.94
N ASP A 333 -7.30 -14.11 -20.62
CA ASP A 333 -8.30 -13.49 -19.72
C ASP A 333 -8.40 -11.97 -19.91
N THR A 334 -9.53 -11.55 -20.48
CA THR A 334 -9.94 -10.14 -20.60
C THR A 334 -10.91 -9.82 -19.47
N SER A 335 -10.40 -9.47 -18.29
CA SER A 335 -11.03 -8.76 -17.13
C SER A 335 -12.51 -8.97 -16.71
N GLU A 336 -13.32 -9.83 -17.33
CA GLU A 336 -14.78 -9.93 -17.16
C GLU A 336 -15.28 -11.39 -17.10
N HIS A 337 -14.43 -12.34 -16.68
CA HIS A 337 -14.86 -13.73 -16.52
C HIS A 337 -15.60 -13.95 -15.18
N PRO A 338 -16.76 -14.64 -15.13
CA PRO A 338 -17.53 -14.84 -13.89
C PRO A 338 -16.78 -15.54 -12.75
N VAL A 339 -15.84 -16.44 -13.07
CA VAL A 339 -14.95 -17.06 -12.06
C VAL A 339 -13.95 -16.05 -11.50
N SER A 340 -13.47 -15.12 -12.35
CA SER A 340 -12.60 -14.02 -11.93
C SER A 340 -13.36 -13.04 -11.02
N ASP A 341 -14.62 -12.75 -11.35
CA ASP A 341 -15.51 -11.95 -10.49
C ASP A 341 -15.78 -12.61 -9.16
N LEU A 342 -16.08 -13.92 -9.14
CA LEU A 342 -16.25 -14.69 -7.92
C LEU A 342 -15.00 -14.60 -7.01
N ILE A 343 -13.82 -14.89 -7.55
CA ILE A 343 -12.55 -14.82 -6.80
C ILE A 343 -12.34 -13.40 -6.27
N ARG A 344 -12.48 -12.38 -7.14
CA ARG A 344 -12.30 -10.97 -6.79
C ARG A 344 -13.25 -10.53 -5.67
N SER A 345 -14.52 -10.93 -5.72
CA SER A 345 -15.51 -10.62 -4.69
C SER A 345 -15.16 -11.27 -3.35
N VAL A 346 -14.79 -12.55 -3.34
CA VAL A 346 -14.34 -13.24 -2.10
C VAL A 346 -13.07 -12.59 -1.53
N THR A 347 -12.10 -12.22 -2.36
CA THR A 347 -10.88 -11.52 -1.92
C THR A 347 -11.19 -10.14 -1.35
N LYS A 348 -12.07 -9.36 -2.00
CA LYS A 348 -12.51 -8.06 -1.50
C LYS A 348 -13.23 -8.18 -0.15
N ALA A 349 -14.10 -9.18 0.00
CA ALA A 349 -14.75 -9.49 1.28
C ALA A 349 -13.71 -9.78 2.37
N GLY A 350 -12.68 -10.56 2.05
CA GLY A 350 -11.56 -10.86 2.95
C GLY A 350 -10.85 -9.60 3.47
N GLY A 351 -10.53 -8.66 2.57
CA GLY A 351 -9.91 -7.40 2.96
C GLY A 351 -10.77 -6.54 3.90
N LYS A 352 -12.08 -6.46 3.65
CA LYS A 352 -13.00 -5.71 4.52
C LYS A 352 -13.21 -6.39 5.87
N LEU A 353 -13.31 -7.72 5.88
CA LEU A 353 -13.43 -8.52 7.10
C LEU A 353 -12.17 -8.43 7.97
N ALA A 354 -10.98 -8.53 7.37
CA ALA A 354 -9.72 -8.32 8.07
C ALA A 354 -9.62 -6.89 8.64
N GLY A 355 -9.99 -5.90 7.84
CA GLY A 355 -10.05 -4.50 8.26
C GLY A 355 -11.06 -4.20 9.38
N ALA A 356 -12.05 -5.09 9.59
CA ALA A 356 -12.98 -5.04 10.71
C ALA A 356 -12.52 -5.83 11.93
N LEU A 357 -11.82 -6.96 11.76
CA LEU A 357 -11.63 -7.95 12.82
C LEU A 357 -10.18 -8.09 13.31
N ASP A 358 -9.20 -8.02 12.41
CA ASP A 358 -7.81 -8.31 12.77
C ASP A 358 -7.21 -7.15 13.56
N GLY A 359 -6.16 -7.44 14.34
CA GLY A 359 -5.41 -6.43 15.07
C GLY A 359 -6.03 -5.94 16.38
N ARG A 360 -7.15 -6.54 16.83
CA ARG A 360 -8.01 -5.97 17.88
C ARG A 360 -8.45 -6.96 18.94
N ASP A 361 -8.67 -6.45 20.16
CA ASP A 361 -9.30 -7.20 21.23
C ASP A 361 -10.80 -7.37 20.97
N TRP A 362 -11.29 -8.59 21.13
CA TRP A 362 -12.70 -8.90 20.91
C TRP A 362 -13.41 -9.20 22.21
N PRO A 363 -14.54 -8.53 22.48
CA PRO A 363 -15.22 -7.55 21.62
C PRO A 363 -14.60 -6.13 21.69
N PRO A 364 -14.62 -5.32 20.60
CA PRO A 364 -13.95 -4.01 20.50
C PRO A 364 -14.67 -2.93 21.33
N PRO A 365 -13.99 -1.87 21.78
CA PRO A 365 -14.61 -0.82 22.58
C PRO A 365 -15.77 -0.14 21.83
N VAL A 366 -16.67 0.52 22.57
CA VAL A 366 -17.99 0.93 22.06
C VAL A 366 -17.89 1.97 20.94
N ASP A 367 -16.91 2.85 21.02
CA ASP A 367 -16.54 3.85 20.01
C ASP A 367 -16.05 3.23 18.69
N GLU A 368 -15.48 2.03 18.72
CA GLU A 368 -15.06 1.29 17.52
C GLU A 368 -16.18 0.46 16.87
N CYS A 369 -17.28 0.20 17.59
CA CYS A 369 -18.37 -0.65 17.10
C CYS A 369 -18.96 -0.14 15.78
N GLY A 370 -19.19 1.17 15.64
CA GLY A 370 -19.76 1.75 14.42
C GLY A 370 -18.92 1.47 13.18
N VAL A 371 -17.60 1.72 13.26
CA VAL A 371 -16.65 1.46 12.17
C VAL A 371 -16.55 -0.04 11.86
N CYS A 372 -16.53 -0.89 12.88
CA CYS A 372 -16.52 -2.34 12.69
C CYS A 372 -17.78 -2.82 11.96
N ILE A 373 -18.96 -2.36 12.37
CA ILE A 373 -20.23 -2.72 11.71
C ILE A 373 -20.21 -2.30 10.24
N ALA A 374 -19.78 -1.08 9.93
CA ALA A 374 -19.71 -0.57 8.57
C ALA A 374 -18.80 -1.43 7.67
N TRP A 375 -17.61 -1.83 8.15
CA TRP A 375 -16.73 -2.74 7.41
C TRP A 375 -17.32 -4.15 7.24
N LEU A 376 -17.98 -4.68 8.27
CA LEU A 376 -18.65 -6.00 8.19
C LEU A 376 -19.80 -6.00 7.19
N LYS A 377 -20.60 -4.92 7.11
CA LYS A 377 -21.66 -4.76 6.10
C LYS A 377 -21.10 -4.76 4.68
N ARG A 378 -19.93 -4.14 4.47
CA ARG A 378 -19.26 -4.16 3.16
C ARG A 378 -18.70 -5.55 2.83
N ALA A 379 -18.18 -6.27 3.81
CA ALA A 379 -17.79 -7.67 3.62
C ALA A 379 -18.99 -8.53 3.18
N LEU A 380 -20.17 -8.34 3.82
CA LEU A 380 -21.41 -8.99 3.40
C LEU A 380 -21.80 -8.63 1.96
N GLY A 381 -21.75 -7.35 1.57
CA GLY A 381 -22.06 -6.93 0.20
C GLY A 381 -21.19 -7.65 -0.86
N TYR A 382 -19.89 -7.79 -0.61
CA TYR A 382 -19.03 -8.56 -1.51
C TYR A 382 -19.29 -10.08 -1.48
N LEU A 383 -19.73 -10.63 -0.35
CA LEU A 383 -20.15 -12.04 -0.28
C LEU A 383 -21.49 -12.28 -0.98
N GLU A 384 -22.38 -11.29 -1.04
CA GLU A 384 -23.58 -11.31 -1.88
C GLU A 384 -23.21 -11.33 -3.37
N ASP A 385 -22.30 -10.45 -3.81
CA ASP A 385 -21.75 -10.47 -5.18
C ASP A 385 -21.10 -11.82 -5.50
N ALA A 386 -20.34 -12.38 -4.56
CA ALA A 386 -19.73 -13.70 -4.70
C ALA A 386 -20.79 -14.82 -4.81
N THR A 387 -21.90 -14.72 -4.08
CA THR A 387 -23.01 -15.67 -4.17
C THR A 387 -23.60 -15.67 -5.59
N ILE A 388 -23.88 -14.47 -6.13
CA ILE A 388 -24.41 -14.29 -7.49
C ILE A 388 -23.44 -14.88 -8.52
N ALA A 389 -22.15 -14.58 -8.39
CA ALA A 389 -21.12 -15.08 -9.30
C ALA A 389 -20.97 -16.61 -9.21
N ALA A 390 -21.01 -17.19 -8.00
CA ALA A 390 -20.94 -18.63 -7.79
C ALA A 390 -22.15 -19.36 -8.39
N ASP A 391 -23.35 -18.83 -8.19
CA ASP A 391 -24.57 -19.37 -8.80
C ASP A 391 -24.50 -19.34 -10.33
N PHE A 392 -24.04 -18.22 -10.90
CA PHE A 392 -23.84 -18.10 -12.34
C PHE A 392 -22.81 -19.11 -12.88
N CYS A 393 -21.67 -19.27 -12.18
CA CYS A 393 -20.66 -20.25 -12.54
C CYS A 393 -21.20 -21.68 -12.50
N ARG A 394 -22.02 -22.01 -11.49
CA ARG A 394 -22.66 -23.32 -11.35
C ARG A 394 -23.67 -23.59 -12.46
N GLU A 395 -24.55 -22.62 -12.76
CA GLU A 395 -25.58 -22.75 -13.80
C GLU A 395 -24.98 -22.92 -15.20
N ASN A 396 -23.92 -22.19 -15.49
CA ASN A 396 -23.24 -22.20 -16.79
C ASN A 396 -22.12 -23.24 -16.88
N ARG A 397 -21.87 -24.01 -15.81
CA ARG A 397 -20.84 -25.06 -15.73
C ARG A 397 -19.44 -24.54 -16.06
N LEU A 398 -19.13 -23.35 -15.55
CA LEU A 398 -17.83 -22.68 -15.72
C LEU A 398 -16.76 -23.21 -14.75
N ALA A 399 -17.19 -23.98 -13.74
CA ALA A 399 -16.34 -24.59 -12.74
C ALA A 399 -16.90 -25.96 -12.34
N ASP A 400 -16.12 -26.71 -11.56
CA ASP A 400 -16.55 -28.00 -11.02
C ASP A 400 -17.80 -27.85 -10.14
N ALA A 401 -18.77 -28.75 -10.31
CA ALA A 401 -20.07 -28.65 -9.66
C ALA A 401 -20.00 -28.83 -8.15
N ASP A 402 -19.16 -29.76 -7.67
CA ASP A 402 -18.97 -30.01 -6.24
C ASP A 402 -18.22 -28.85 -5.60
N ALA A 403 -17.19 -28.31 -6.28
CA ALA A 403 -16.47 -27.13 -5.84
C ALA A 403 -17.38 -25.88 -5.73
N MET A 404 -18.28 -25.65 -6.69
CA MET A 404 -19.22 -24.54 -6.65
C MET A 404 -20.31 -24.72 -5.57
N ALA A 405 -20.76 -25.96 -5.33
CA ALA A 405 -21.67 -26.24 -4.22
C ALA A 405 -21.01 -25.94 -2.86
N GLN A 406 -19.75 -26.38 -2.67
CA GLN A 406 -18.99 -26.08 -1.46
C GLN A 406 -18.72 -24.58 -1.31
N THR A 407 -18.40 -23.89 -2.40
CA THR A 407 -18.20 -22.42 -2.42
C THR A 407 -19.46 -21.69 -1.93
N GLY A 408 -20.63 -22.07 -2.44
CA GLY A 408 -21.90 -21.50 -1.98
C GLY A 408 -22.17 -21.74 -0.50
N GLN A 409 -21.82 -22.93 0.01
CA GLN A 409 -21.97 -23.25 1.44
C GLN A 409 -21.00 -22.44 2.32
N ASP A 410 -19.73 -22.34 1.91
CA ASP A 410 -18.71 -21.55 2.62
C ASP A 410 -19.15 -20.07 2.73
N ILE A 411 -19.67 -19.48 1.64
CA ILE A 411 -20.20 -18.12 1.63
C ILE A 411 -21.41 -17.97 2.56
N ALA A 412 -22.37 -18.91 2.52
CA ALA A 412 -23.57 -18.85 3.34
C ALA A 412 -23.27 -18.93 4.85
N ASP A 413 -22.30 -19.76 5.25
CA ASP A 413 -21.87 -19.88 6.64
C ASP A 413 -21.14 -18.62 7.11
N LEU A 414 -20.28 -18.03 6.27
CA LEU A 414 -19.64 -16.75 6.55
C LEU A 414 -20.66 -15.61 6.72
N ASN A 415 -21.65 -15.51 5.82
CA ASN A 415 -22.71 -14.50 5.91
C ASN A 415 -23.47 -14.58 7.25
N ARG A 416 -23.79 -15.79 7.70
CA ARG A 416 -24.50 -16.01 8.97
C ARG A 416 -23.69 -15.54 10.17
N GLU A 417 -22.40 -15.89 10.21
CA GLU A 417 -21.51 -15.54 11.32
C GLU A 417 -21.21 -14.05 11.35
N ILE A 418 -20.94 -13.43 10.20
CA ILE A 418 -20.76 -11.97 10.11
C ILE A 418 -22.03 -11.23 10.55
N GLY A 419 -23.22 -11.69 10.12
CA GLY A 419 -24.49 -11.12 10.57
C GLY A 419 -24.68 -11.19 12.09
N THR A 420 -24.30 -12.31 12.71
CA THR A 420 -24.35 -12.48 14.17
C THR A 420 -23.40 -11.50 14.88
N LEU A 421 -22.20 -11.26 14.33
CA LEU A 421 -21.28 -10.27 14.87
C LEU A 421 -21.84 -8.85 14.77
N ILE A 422 -22.43 -8.48 13.63
CA ILE A 422 -23.08 -7.18 13.45
C ILE A 422 -24.17 -6.97 14.50
N ASP A 423 -25.03 -7.96 14.72
CA ASP A 423 -26.11 -7.86 15.71
C ASP A 423 -25.55 -7.69 17.14
N SER A 424 -24.47 -8.40 17.48
CA SER A 424 -23.80 -8.25 18.77
C SER A 424 -23.18 -6.87 18.95
N LEU A 425 -22.59 -6.29 17.90
CA LEU A 425 -21.99 -4.95 17.95
C LEU A 425 -23.07 -3.87 18.03
N ARG A 426 -24.21 -4.04 17.35
CA ARG A 426 -25.36 -3.13 17.44
C ARG A 426 -25.98 -3.11 18.83
N ASP A 427 -26.13 -4.27 19.45
CA ASP A 427 -26.57 -4.37 20.84
C ASP A 427 -25.60 -3.62 21.77
N ARG A 428 -24.29 -3.80 21.58
CA ARG A 428 -23.27 -3.09 22.35
C ARG A 428 -23.31 -1.58 22.13
N LEU A 429 -23.42 -1.13 20.88
CA LEU A 429 -23.53 0.30 20.53
C LEU A 429 -24.80 0.93 21.13
N SER A 430 -25.91 0.19 21.17
CA SER A 430 -27.17 0.66 21.75
C SER A 430 -27.13 0.86 23.27
N ARG A 431 -26.19 0.18 23.96
CA ARG A 431 -25.97 0.32 25.41
C ARG A 431 -25.12 1.56 25.75
N GLY A 432 -24.35 2.08 24.79
CA GLY A 432 -23.48 3.25 25.00
C GLY A 432 -22.20 2.92 25.77
N PHE A 433 -21.46 3.95 26.18
CA PHE A 433 -20.33 3.80 27.09
C PHE A 433 -20.85 3.38 28.47
N ASP A 434 -20.40 2.22 28.97
CA ASP A 434 -20.75 1.72 30.32
C ASP A 434 -20.16 2.61 31.43
#